data_AF-A0A2E1ZRG4-F1
#
_entry.id   AF-A0A2E1ZRG4-F1
#
_cell.length_a   1.000
_cell.length_b   1.000
_cell.length_c   1.000
_cell.angle_alpha   90.00
_cell.angle_beta   90.00
_cell.angle_gamma   90.00
#
_symmetry.space_group_name_H-M   'P 1'
#
loop_
_entity.id
_entity.type
_entity.pdbx_description
1 polymer ?
#
loop_
_entity_poly.entity_id
_entity_poly.type
_entity_poly.pdbx_seq_one_letter_code
_entity_poly.pdbx_strand_id
1 'polypeptide(L)'
;GYVGISANYRLGLNIVSTYSGERAVYRGVQDAGAIVRYLREYHEELNIDPDKIFIWGSSAGSFIGLHLSYSDDTERPESTYGSGNDPDLGCINCEGNNYDHSSRPDALVSCWGAIGDLNWINQEDNIPAIMFHGTLDLVVPYDQGLPFTVNIALPLVYGSNQIYNRLSSLNIDTELYIEEGEGHEYWGSLNGAWVTGPNAYYNQILERSFNFLYNQLDAVQAGDVNQDSEINVLDIVEGVNLILSSSYDSFADVNSDGLVDILDIILIVNIVIGE
;
A
#
# COMPACT_ATOMS: atom_id res chain seq x y z
N GLY A 1 -5.01 7.38 -16.65
CA GLY A 1 -5.82 6.20 -16.25
C GLY A 1 -4.86 5.07 -15.91
N TYR A 2 -5.27 4.11 -15.09
CA TYR A 2 -4.36 3.05 -14.60
C TYR A 2 -4.05 1.99 -15.66
N VAL A 3 -2.81 1.49 -15.63
CA VAL A 3 -2.42 0.25 -16.31
C VAL A 3 -2.54 -0.90 -15.31
N GLY A 4 -3.49 -1.81 -15.55
CA GLY A 4 -3.72 -2.98 -14.70
C GLY A 4 -2.84 -4.16 -15.10
N ILE A 5 -2.03 -4.68 -14.17
CA ILE A 5 -1.15 -5.83 -14.38
C ILE A 5 -1.50 -6.91 -13.37
N SER A 6 -1.73 -8.14 -13.84
CA SER A 6 -1.88 -9.31 -12.99
C SER A 6 -0.57 -10.10 -13.02
N ALA A 7 0.03 -10.30 -11.85
CA ALA A 7 1.32 -10.95 -11.72
C ALA A 7 1.23 -12.25 -10.93
N ASN A 8 2.00 -13.24 -11.36
CA ASN A 8 2.16 -14.48 -10.63
C ASN A 8 3.30 -14.36 -9.63
N TYR A 9 3.17 -15.04 -8.49
CA TYR A 9 4.21 -15.20 -7.48
C TYR A 9 4.35 -16.68 -7.11
N ARG A 10 5.48 -17.05 -6.51
CA ARG A 10 5.80 -18.41 -6.08
C ARG A 10 4.82 -18.87 -5.00
N LEU A 11 4.11 -19.95 -5.29
CA LEU A 11 3.23 -20.63 -4.36
C LEU A 11 3.97 -21.70 -3.55
N GLY A 12 3.33 -22.22 -2.51
CA GLY A 12 3.83 -23.38 -1.76
C GLY A 12 3.73 -23.20 -0.25
N LEU A 13 2.50 -23.27 0.26
CA LEU A 13 2.18 -23.14 1.68
C LEU A 13 1.77 -24.49 2.26
N ASN A 14 2.43 -24.91 3.33
CA ASN A 14 1.92 -25.94 4.23
C ASN A 14 1.29 -25.27 5.47
N ILE A 15 -0.03 -25.25 5.52
CA ILE A 15 -0.81 -24.58 6.58
C ILE A 15 -0.58 -25.16 7.98
N VAL A 16 -0.04 -26.38 8.12
CA VAL A 16 0.28 -26.96 9.44
C VAL A 16 1.73 -26.70 9.87
N SER A 17 2.41 -25.75 9.25
CA SER A 17 3.82 -25.43 9.53
C SER A 17 4.06 -23.92 9.52
N THR A 18 4.36 -23.34 10.69
CA THR A 18 4.79 -21.93 10.84
C THR A 18 5.94 -21.60 9.88
N TYR A 19 6.95 -22.48 9.89
CA TYR A 19 8.13 -22.40 9.03
C TYR A 19 7.76 -22.32 7.55
N SER A 20 6.80 -23.13 7.10
CA SER A 20 6.34 -23.05 5.71
C SER A 20 5.52 -21.80 5.42
N GLY A 21 4.76 -21.30 6.39
CA GLY A 21 3.96 -20.08 6.28
C GLY A 21 4.82 -18.85 6.04
N GLU A 22 5.76 -18.61 6.94
CA GLU A 22 6.71 -17.49 6.86
C GLU A 22 7.50 -17.52 5.53
N ARG A 23 8.03 -18.68 5.14
CA ARG A 23 8.75 -18.84 3.86
C ARG A 23 7.85 -18.60 2.64
N ALA A 24 6.57 -18.95 2.71
CA ALA A 24 5.64 -18.73 1.60
C ALA A 24 5.36 -17.23 1.40
N VAL A 25 5.09 -16.49 2.47
CA VAL A 25 4.93 -15.03 2.42
C VAL A 25 6.22 -14.37 1.94
N TYR A 26 7.37 -14.74 2.50
CA TYR A 26 8.66 -14.13 2.14
C TYR A 26 9.02 -14.32 0.66
N ARG A 27 8.79 -15.51 0.08
CA ARG A 27 8.98 -15.71 -1.37
C ARG A 27 8.06 -14.82 -2.20
N GLY A 28 6.81 -14.66 -1.76
CA GLY A 28 5.86 -13.75 -2.43
C GLY A 28 6.30 -12.29 -2.34
N VAL A 29 6.86 -11.86 -1.21
CA VAL A 29 7.44 -10.52 -1.01
C VAL A 29 8.60 -10.29 -1.98
N GLN A 30 9.53 -11.25 -2.09
CA GLN A 30 10.63 -11.16 -3.06
C GLN A 30 10.13 -11.04 -4.50
N ASP A 31 9.11 -11.82 -4.86
CA ASP A 31 8.54 -11.81 -6.22
C ASP A 31 7.83 -10.48 -6.51
N ALA A 32 7.03 -9.98 -5.56
CA ALA A 32 6.36 -8.69 -5.69
C ALA A 32 7.38 -7.53 -5.76
N GLY A 33 8.43 -7.57 -4.94
CA GLY A 33 9.52 -6.59 -5.01
C GLY A 33 10.26 -6.62 -6.35
N ALA A 34 10.52 -7.82 -6.90
CA ALA A 34 11.08 -7.96 -8.24
C ALA A 34 10.14 -7.42 -9.34
N ILE A 35 8.82 -7.64 -9.21
CA ILE A 35 7.81 -7.09 -10.13
C ILE A 35 7.85 -5.56 -10.09
N VAL A 36 7.81 -4.93 -8.92
CA VAL A 36 7.88 -3.47 -8.78
C VAL A 36 9.14 -2.92 -9.44
N ARG A 37 10.30 -3.51 -9.18
CA ARG A 37 11.56 -3.12 -9.82
C ARG A 37 11.55 -3.29 -11.33
N TYR A 38 10.91 -4.34 -11.85
CA TYR A 38 10.73 -4.54 -13.29
C TYR A 38 9.84 -3.45 -13.90
N LEU A 39 8.74 -3.08 -13.23
CA LEU A 39 7.85 -2.02 -13.72
C LEU A 39 8.59 -0.67 -13.80
N ARG A 40 9.41 -0.37 -12.79
CA ARG A 40 10.27 0.82 -12.79
C ARG A 40 11.32 0.78 -13.88
N GLU A 41 11.98 -0.35 -14.10
CA GLU A 41 13.00 -0.50 -15.15
C GLU A 41 12.43 -0.29 -16.56
N TYR A 42 11.25 -0.83 -16.85
CA TYR A 42 10.64 -0.84 -18.19
C TYR A 42 9.53 0.20 -18.36
N HIS A 43 9.55 1.26 -17.57
CA HIS A 43 8.45 2.22 -17.50
C HIS A 43 8.17 2.90 -18.86
N GLU A 44 9.20 3.21 -19.67
CA GLU A 44 9.04 3.78 -21.02
C GLU A 44 8.32 2.82 -21.98
N GLU A 45 8.66 1.52 -21.95
CA GLU A 45 8.06 0.49 -22.81
C GLU A 45 6.61 0.21 -22.42
N LEU A 46 6.32 0.24 -21.12
CA LEU A 46 5.01 0.01 -20.54
C LEU A 46 4.12 1.27 -20.58
N ASN A 47 4.70 2.43 -20.87
CA ASN A 47 4.06 3.73 -20.83
C ASN A 47 3.36 3.98 -19.47
N ILE A 48 4.13 3.76 -18.40
CA ILE A 48 3.73 4.00 -17.00
C ILE A 48 4.69 4.99 -16.34
N ASP A 49 4.23 5.61 -15.26
CA ASP A 49 5.05 6.42 -14.38
C ASP A 49 5.77 5.50 -13.36
N PRO A 50 7.12 5.48 -13.34
CA PRO A 50 7.88 4.61 -12.42
C PRO A 50 7.75 5.01 -10.95
N ASP A 51 7.27 6.23 -10.66
CA ASP A 51 7.08 6.76 -9.30
C ASP A 51 5.62 6.62 -8.82
N LYS A 52 4.76 5.95 -9.60
CA LYS A 52 3.35 5.70 -9.30
C LYS A 52 2.97 4.23 -9.50
N ILE A 53 3.61 3.33 -8.75
CA ILE A 53 3.41 1.88 -8.77
C ILE A 53 2.61 1.43 -7.55
N PHE A 54 1.39 0.96 -7.76
CA PHE A 54 0.49 0.53 -6.70
C PHE A 54 0.33 -0.99 -6.64
N ILE A 55 0.17 -1.54 -5.43
CA ILE A 55 -0.12 -2.97 -5.23
C ILE A 55 -1.55 -3.14 -4.74
N TRP A 56 -2.25 -4.12 -5.33
CA TRP A 56 -3.53 -4.59 -4.85
C TRP A 56 -3.44 -6.06 -4.47
N GLY A 57 -3.60 -6.36 -3.19
CA GLY A 57 -3.66 -7.72 -2.65
C GLY A 57 -5.06 -8.19 -2.27
N SER A 58 -5.31 -9.49 -2.41
CA SER A 58 -6.42 -10.20 -1.76
C SER A 58 -5.87 -11.38 -0.98
N SER A 59 -6.27 -11.54 0.28
CA SER A 59 -5.88 -12.65 1.15
C SER A 59 -4.35 -12.80 1.21
N ALA A 60 -3.78 -13.92 0.76
CA ALA A 60 -2.32 -14.11 0.68
C ALA A 60 -1.59 -12.99 -0.12
N GLY A 61 -2.22 -12.43 -1.15
CA GLY A 61 -1.67 -11.27 -1.87
C GLY A 61 -1.59 -10.01 -1.01
N SER A 62 -2.53 -9.84 -0.06
CA SER A 62 -2.51 -8.75 0.90
C SER A 62 -1.42 -8.92 1.95
N PHE A 63 -1.17 -10.16 2.41
CA PHE A 63 0.02 -10.45 3.23
C PHE A 63 1.29 -10.02 2.51
N ILE A 64 1.45 -10.43 1.24
CA ILE A 64 2.61 -10.06 0.43
C ILE A 64 2.74 -8.54 0.32
N GLY A 65 1.66 -7.83 -0.03
CA GLY A 65 1.67 -6.38 -0.14
C GLY A 65 2.04 -5.68 1.17
N LEU A 66 1.42 -6.07 2.28
CA LEU A 66 1.69 -5.49 3.61
C LEU A 66 3.15 -5.72 4.05
N HIS A 67 3.69 -6.93 3.85
CA HIS A 67 5.07 -7.23 4.23
C HIS A 67 6.07 -6.55 3.28
N LEU A 68 5.78 -6.47 1.98
CA LEU A 68 6.61 -5.70 1.05
C LEU A 68 6.55 -4.20 1.33
N SER A 69 5.44 -3.68 1.85
CA SER A 69 5.32 -2.26 2.21
C SER A 69 6.08 -1.93 3.48
N TYR A 70 6.00 -2.76 4.52
CA TYR A 70 6.43 -2.34 5.88
C TYR A 70 7.46 -3.24 6.57
N SER A 71 7.97 -4.30 5.93
CA SER A 71 9.01 -5.16 6.54
C SER A 71 10.37 -4.91 5.93
N ASP A 72 11.43 -4.93 6.73
CA ASP A 72 12.82 -4.78 6.27
C ASP A 72 13.65 -6.07 6.33
N ASP A 73 14.82 -6.06 5.67
CA ASP A 73 15.74 -7.21 5.69
C ASP A 73 16.24 -7.59 7.09
N THR A 74 16.27 -6.62 8.02
CA THR A 74 16.63 -6.88 9.43
C THR A 74 15.55 -7.65 10.18
N GLU A 75 14.33 -7.69 9.65
CA GLU A 75 13.14 -8.31 10.24
C GLU A 75 12.80 -9.64 9.57
N ARG A 76 13.67 -10.05 8.64
CA ARG A 76 13.62 -11.31 7.93
C ARG A 76 13.41 -12.49 8.88
N PRO A 77 12.33 -13.30 8.71
CA PRO A 77 12.06 -14.41 9.60
C PRO A 77 13.15 -15.48 9.57
N GLU A 78 13.46 -16.07 10.72
CA GLU A 78 14.51 -17.10 10.88
C GLU A 78 14.30 -18.31 9.95
N SER A 79 13.03 -18.69 9.71
CA SER A 79 12.68 -19.78 8.79
C SER A 79 13.20 -19.58 7.37
N THR A 80 13.46 -18.34 6.95
CA THR A 80 13.88 -18.02 5.59
C THR A 80 15.36 -18.32 5.32
N TYR A 81 16.21 -18.40 6.35
CA TYR A 81 17.61 -18.85 6.21
C TYR A 81 17.74 -20.33 5.82
N GLY A 82 16.64 -21.07 5.87
CA GLY A 82 16.57 -22.47 5.45
C GLY A 82 16.99 -23.44 6.55
N SER A 83 16.65 -24.72 6.34
CA SER A 83 17.04 -25.82 7.21
C SER A 83 17.00 -27.14 6.44
N GLY A 84 17.93 -28.06 6.75
CA GLY A 84 18.00 -29.34 6.05
C GLY A 84 18.25 -29.16 4.54
N ASN A 85 17.25 -29.50 3.71
CA ASN A 85 17.32 -29.37 2.25
C ASN A 85 16.74 -28.05 1.73
N ASP A 86 16.10 -27.25 2.59
CA ASP A 86 15.56 -25.97 2.18
C ASP A 86 16.68 -24.93 2.08
N PRO A 87 16.81 -24.22 0.94
CA PRO A 87 17.84 -23.21 0.80
C PRO A 87 17.52 -21.96 1.62
N ASP A 88 18.58 -21.22 1.90
CA ASP A 88 18.50 -19.79 2.25
C ASP A 88 17.82 -19.04 1.11
N LEU A 89 16.77 -18.28 1.41
CA LEU A 89 16.03 -17.50 0.41
C LEU A 89 16.74 -16.19 0.01
N GLY A 90 17.78 -15.76 0.74
CA GLY A 90 18.43 -14.46 0.53
C GLY A 90 17.59 -13.27 1.02
N CYS A 91 18.06 -12.06 0.73
CA CYS A 91 17.38 -10.81 1.10
C CYS A 91 16.10 -10.55 0.29
N ILE A 92 15.29 -9.55 0.68
CA ILE A 92 14.03 -9.18 0.02
C ILE A 92 14.24 -8.90 -1.47
N ASN A 93 15.35 -8.25 -1.83
CA ASN A 93 15.65 -7.85 -3.22
C ASN A 93 16.69 -8.73 -3.93
N CYS A 94 17.08 -9.85 -3.32
CA CYS A 94 18.13 -10.73 -3.84
C CYS A 94 17.64 -11.74 -4.89
N GLU A 95 16.34 -11.81 -5.14
CA GLU A 95 15.71 -12.80 -6.02
C GLU A 95 14.89 -12.12 -7.15
N GLY A 96 14.66 -12.85 -8.24
CA GLY A 96 13.86 -12.41 -9.39
C GLY A 96 14.64 -11.57 -10.42
N ASN A 97 15.17 -10.41 -10.03
CA ASN A 97 16.01 -9.56 -10.88
C ASN A 97 17.01 -8.71 -10.06
N ASN A 98 17.93 -8.03 -10.77
CA ASN A 98 19.01 -7.23 -10.17
C ASN A 98 18.88 -5.74 -10.52
N TYR A 99 17.68 -5.26 -10.85
CA TYR A 99 17.48 -3.84 -11.16
C TYR A 99 17.64 -2.99 -9.89
N ASP A 100 18.30 -1.84 -10.05
CA ASP A 100 18.63 -0.91 -8.97
C ASP A 100 17.50 0.12 -8.81
N HIS A 101 16.34 -0.38 -8.40
CA HIS A 101 15.15 0.42 -8.10
C HIS A 101 14.64 0.04 -6.71
N SER A 102 13.91 0.96 -6.08
CA SER A 102 13.14 0.61 -4.88
C SER A 102 12.18 -0.56 -5.20
N SER A 103 11.98 -1.45 -4.24
CA SER A 103 11.00 -2.53 -4.30
C SER A 103 9.67 -2.17 -3.64
N ARG A 104 9.62 -1.03 -2.94
CA ARG A 104 8.42 -0.58 -2.23
C ARG A 104 7.38 -0.03 -3.21
N PRO A 105 6.10 -0.38 -3.07
CA PRO A 105 5.02 0.29 -3.82
C PRO A 105 4.78 1.70 -3.28
N ASP A 106 4.15 2.53 -4.11
CA ASP A 106 3.82 3.92 -3.77
C ASP A 106 2.45 4.04 -3.06
N ALA A 107 1.64 2.97 -3.08
CA ALA A 107 0.42 2.81 -2.27
C ALA A 107 -0.04 1.34 -2.29
N LEU A 108 -0.82 0.96 -1.28
CA LEU A 108 -1.33 -0.41 -1.09
C LEU A 108 -2.85 -0.45 -0.94
N VAL A 109 -3.49 -1.34 -1.71
CA VAL A 109 -4.86 -1.82 -1.48
C VAL A 109 -4.79 -3.22 -0.89
N SER A 110 -5.25 -3.40 0.34
CA SER A 110 -5.21 -4.67 1.07
C SER A 110 -6.63 -5.17 1.39
N CYS A 111 -7.06 -6.24 0.72
CA CYS A 111 -8.31 -6.93 1.04
C CYS A 111 -8.04 -8.14 1.93
N TRP A 112 -8.59 -8.16 3.15
CA TRP A 112 -8.53 -9.26 4.14
C TRP A 112 -7.12 -9.85 4.32
N GLY A 113 -6.15 -8.96 4.55
CA GLY A 113 -4.75 -9.30 4.84
C GLY A 113 -4.39 -9.15 6.31
N ALA A 114 -3.16 -9.54 6.64
CA ALA A 114 -2.55 -9.32 7.95
C ALA A 114 -1.01 -9.21 7.86
N ILE A 115 -0.39 -8.70 8.91
CA ILE A 115 1.07 -8.59 9.09
C ILE A 115 1.54 -9.45 10.27
N GLY A 116 2.77 -9.97 10.21
CA GLY A 116 3.34 -10.82 11.26
C GLY A 116 3.68 -10.09 12.55
N ASP A 117 4.10 -8.83 12.46
CA ASP A 117 4.42 -7.98 13.62
C ASP A 117 4.07 -6.52 13.30
N LEU A 118 3.47 -5.81 14.27
CA LEU A 118 3.16 -4.39 14.14
C LEU A 118 4.38 -3.48 14.29
N ASN A 119 5.46 -3.98 14.89
CA ASN A 119 6.69 -3.21 15.09
C ASN A 119 7.47 -3.00 13.79
N TRP A 120 7.20 -3.80 12.76
CA TRP A 120 7.77 -3.62 11.43
C TRP A 120 7.33 -2.28 10.83
N ILE A 121 6.07 -1.90 11.06
CA ILE A 121 5.55 -0.59 10.70
C ILE A 121 6.12 0.46 11.68
N ASN A 122 6.89 1.41 11.18
CA ASN A 122 7.61 2.39 11.97
C ASN A 122 7.54 3.81 11.34
N GLN A 123 8.15 4.79 12.02
CA GLN A 123 8.00 6.21 11.65
C GLN A 123 8.72 6.58 10.33
N GLU A 124 9.63 5.72 9.86
CA GLU A 124 10.34 5.90 8.58
C GLU A 124 9.50 5.40 7.40
N ASP A 125 8.43 4.64 7.64
CA ASP A 125 7.48 4.23 6.61
C ASP A 125 6.58 5.39 6.20
N ASN A 126 6.22 5.42 4.92
CA ASN A 126 5.37 6.46 4.34
C ASN A 126 4.39 5.95 3.28
N ILE A 127 4.23 4.63 3.13
CA ILE A 127 3.38 4.05 2.07
C ILE A 127 1.91 4.14 2.50
N PRO A 128 1.06 4.86 1.76
CA PRO A 128 -0.36 4.93 2.05
C PRO A 128 -1.05 3.58 1.85
N ALA A 129 -2.02 3.25 2.71
CA ALA A 129 -2.78 2.00 2.58
C ALA A 129 -4.28 2.12 2.84
N ILE A 130 -5.07 1.59 1.91
CA ILE A 130 -6.51 1.34 2.09
C ILE A 130 -6.75 -0.14 2.36
N MET A 131 -7.53 -0.43 3.39
CA MET A 131 -7.77 -1.78 3.88
C MET A 131 -9.26 -2.13 3.99
N PHE A 132 -9.60 -3.37 3.62
CA PHE A 132 -10.95 -3.91 3.67
C PHE A 132 -10.97 -5.23 4.44
N HIS A 133 -11.95 -5.46 5.31
CA HIS A 133 -12.06 -6.71 6.08
C HIS A 133 -13.49 -6.95 6.59
N GLY A 134 -13.92 -8.21 6.66
CA GLY A 134 -15.19 -8.60 7.30
C GLY A 134 -15.03 -8.98 8.78
N THR A 135 -16.01 -8.69 9.64
CA THR A 135 -15.93 -9.03 11.08
C THR A 135 -16.10 -10.53 11.38
N LEU A 136 -16.69 -11.29 10.45
CA LEU A 136 -16.86 -12.74 10.55
C LEU A 136 -15.88 -13.51 9.64
N ASP A 137 -14.75 -12.90 9.30
CA ASP A 137 -13.68 -13.57 8.57
C ASP A 137 -13.05 -14.69 9.43
N LEU A 138 -13.32 -15.94 9.03
CA LEU A 138 -12.82 -17.14 9.70
C LEU A 138 -11.47 -17.63 9.16
N VAL A 139 -10.93 -16.96 8.14
CA VAL A 139 -9.69 -17.32 7.45
C VAL A 139 -8.56 -16.40 7.90
N VAL A 140 -8.78 -15.10 7.90
CA VAL A 140 -7.82 -14.10 8.38
C VAL A 140 -8.51 -13.24 9.42
N PRO A 141 -7.96 -13.09 10.64
CA PRO A 141 -8.59 -12.25 11.65
C PRO A 141 -8.49 -10.78 11.26
N TYR A 142 -9.59 -10.03 11.32
CA TYR A 142 -9.57 -8.59 11.05
C TYR A 142 -8.84 -7.77 12.12
N ASP A 143 -8.79 -8.28 13.36
CA ASP A 143 -8.11 -7.64 14.50
C ASP A 143 -6.74 -8.26 14.77
N GLN A 144 -6.69 -9.36 15.52
CA GLN A 144 -5.50 -10.19 15.70
C GLN A 144 -5.90 -11.63 15.94
N GLY A 145 -5.04 -12.58 15.59
CA GLY A 145 -5.32 -13.99 15.83
C GLY A 145 -4.48 -14.92 14.97
N LEU A 146 -4.81 -16.21 15.02
CA LEU A 146 -4.19 -17.20 14.16
C LEU A 146 -4.91 -17.24 12.81
N PRO A 147 -4.19 -17.19 11.68
CA PRO A 147 -4.77 -17.48 10.38
C PRO A 147 -5.37 -18.89 10.37
N PHE A 148 -6.53 -19.03 9.73
CA PHE A 148 -7.33 -20.24 9.61
C PHE A 148 -7.74 -20.83 10.98
N THR A 149 -9.00 -20.64 11.33
CA THR A 149 -9.56 -20.89 12.68
C THR A 149 -9.58 -22.34 13.20
N VAL A 150 -8.97 -23.34 12.52
CA VAL A 150 -9.01 -24.76 12.94
C VAL A 150 -7.67 -25.49 12.75
N ASN A 151 -7.10 -26.01 13.85
CA ASN A 151 -5.96 -26.98 13.88
C ASN A 151 -4.70 -26.58 13.10
N ILE A 152 -4.30 -25.31 13.18
CA ILE A 152 -3.23 -24.75 12.35
C ILE A 152 -2.09 -24.18 13.21
N ALA A 153 -0.86 -24.31 12.68
CA ALA A 153 0.38 -23.90 13.34
C ALA A 153 0.94 -22.58 12.77
N LEU A 154 0.15 -21.82 12.03
CA LEU A 154 0.60 -20.53 11.51
C LEU A 154 0.82 -19.52 12.65
N PRO A 155 1.72 -18.54 12.47
CA PRO A 155 2.02 -17.58 13.54
C PRO A 155 0.81 -16.71 13.86
N LEU A 156 0.82 -16.08 15.03
CA LEU A 156 -0.09 -14.99 15.35
C LEU A 156 0.14 -13.85 14.35
N VAL A 157 -0.94 -13.24 13.86
CA VAL A 157 -0.88 -12.12 12.92
C VAL A 157 -1.83 -11.01 13.37
N TYR A 158 -1.59 -9.82 12.83
CA TYR A 158 -2.36 -8.61 13.08
C TYR A 158 -3.08 -8.19 11.80
N GLY A 159 -4.41 -8.19 11.83
CA GLY A 159 -5.27 -7.84 10.71
C GLY A 159 -5.44 -6.33 10.52
N SER A 160 -6.26 -5.99 9.53
CA SER A 160 -6.49 -4.61 9.08
C SER A 160 -6.80 -3.61 10.20
N ASN A 161 -7.53 -3.99 11.25
CA ASN A 161 -7.85 -3.08 12.37
C ASN A 161 -6.61 -2.69 13.17
N GLN A 162 -5.74 -3.65 13.49
CA GLN A 162 -4.51 -3.38 14.24
C GLN A 162 -3.47 -2.64 13.37
N ILE A 163 -3.39 -2.99 12.09
CA ILE A 163 -2.53 -2.31 11.12
C ILE A 163 -2.96 -0.85 10.96
N TYR A 164 -4.26 -0.58 10.79
CA TYR A 164 -4.79 0.78 10.71
C TYR A 164 -4.43 1.60 11.95
N ASN A 165 -4.67 1.08 13.16
CA ASN A 165 -4.33 1.78 14.40
C ASN A 165 -2.84 2.13 14.47
N ARG A 166 -1.97 1.23 13.99
CA ARG A 166 -0.53 1.47 13.94
C ARG A 166 -0.16 2.55 12.92
N LEU A 167 -0.62 2.44 11.67
CA LEU A 167 -0.38 3.43 10.61
C LEU A 167 -0.89 4.83 11.01
N SER A 168 -2.13 4.92 11.51
CA SER A 168 -2.71 6.18 11.99
C SER A 168 -1.91 6.78 13.14
N SER A 169 -1.38 5.96 14.07
CA SER A 169 -0.56 6.47 15.17
C SER A 169 0.78 7.09 14.74
N LEU A 170 1.23 6.74 13.53
CA LEU A 170 2.46 7.24 12.91
C LEU A 170 2.19 8.36 11.89
N ASN A 171 0.92 8.75 11.72
CA ASN A 171 0.45 9.70 10.71
C ASN A 171 0.74 9.26 9.26
N ILE A 172 0.73 7.95 9.00
CA ILE A 172 0.80 7.40 7.64
C ILE A 172 -0.62 7.37 7.07
N ASP A 173 -0.82 7.88 5.85
CA ASP A 173 -2.13 7.96 5.21
C ASP A 173 -2.77 6.57 5.09
N THR A 174 -3.95 6.41 5.70
CA THR A 174 -4.61 5.11 5.73
C THR A 174 -6.11 5.21 5.84
N GLU A 175 -6.81 4.36 5.10
CA GLU A 175 -8.25 4.17 5.18
C GLU A 175 -8.57 2.73 5.59
N LEU A 176 -9.58 2.56 6.45
CA LEU A 176 -10.04 1.24 6.88
C LEU A 176 -11.56 1.12 6.72
N TYR A 177 -11.97 0.03 6.08
CA TYR A 177 -13.36 -0.35 5.90
C TYR A 177 -13.60 -1.75 6.47
N ILE A 178 -14.23 -1.79 7.64
CA ILE A 178 -14.67 -3.04 8.28
C ILE A 178 -16.16 -3.25 7.98
N GLU A 179 -16.48 -4.38 7.35
CA GLU A 179 -17.85 -4.74 7.02
C GLU A 179 -18.40 -5.73 8.07
N GLU A 180 -19.43 -5.29 8.79
CA GLU A 180 -20.02 -6.05 9.89
C GLU A 180 -20.82 -7.25 9.38
N GLY A 181 -20.56 -8.43 9.94
CA GLY A 181 -21.26 -9.67 9.59
C GLY A 181 -20.73 -10.38 8.34
N GLU A 182 -19.79 -9.77 7.63
CA GLU A 182 -19.24 -10.33 6.40
C GLU A 182 -18.00 -11.22 6.65
N GLY A 183 -17.81 -12.21 5.77
CA GLY A 183 -16.73 -13.20 5.86
C GLY A 183 -15.52 -12.89 4.98
N HIS A 184 -14.63 -13.88 4.83
CA HIS A 184 -13.51 -13.80 3.90
C HIS A 184 -14.00 -13.61 2.46
N GLU A 185 -13.36 -12.73 1.70
CA GLU A 185 -13.71 -12.45 0.30
C GLU A 185 -15.18 -12.06 0.06
N TYR A 186 -15.75 -11.26 0.96
CA TYR A 186 -17.17 -10.86 0.94
C TYR A 186 -17.64 -10.12 -0.33
N TRP A 187 -16.74 -9.76 -1.24
CA TRP A 187 -17.05 -9.20 -2.56
C TRP A 187 -17.63 -10.21 -3.59
N GLY A 188 -17.82 -11.48 -3.19
CA GLY A 188 -18.48 -12.50 -4.01
C GLY A 188 -17.56 -13.55 -4.62
N SER A 189 -16.27 -13.60 -4.24
CA SER A 189 -15.41 -14.74 -4.53
C SER A 189 -15.37 -15.71 -3.35
N LEU A 190 -14.95 -16.93 -3.64
CA LEU A 190 -14.63 -17.94 -2.65
C LEU A 190 -13.37 -18.66 -3.10
N ASN A 191 -12.30 -18.57 -2.31
CA ASN A 191 -10.96 -19.04 -2.63
C ASN A 191 -10.43 -18.46 -3.96
N GLY A 192 -10.61 -17.15 -4.16
CA GLY A 192 -10.14 -16.44 -5.35
C GLY A 192 -10.94 -16.70 -6.62
N ALA A 193 -12.02 -17.48 -6.56
CA ALA A 193 -12.87 -17.78 -7.71
C ALA A 193 -14.25 -17.14 -7.57
N TRP A 194 -14.76 -16.54 -8.64
CA TRP A 194 -16.15 -16.07 -8.70
C TRP A 194 -17.11 -17.25 -8.64
N VAL A 195 -17.99 -17.28 -7.65
CA VAL A 195 -19.03 -18.32 -7.55
C VAL A 195 -20.25 -17.91 -8.36
N THR A 196 -20.76 -16.70 -8.11
CA THR A 196 -21.93 -16.13 -8.80
C THR A 196 -21.60 -14.83 -9.55
N GLY A 197 -20.31 -14.49 -9.65
CA GLY A 197 -19.84 -13.18 -10.08
C GLY A 197 -19.69 -12.20 -8.91
N PRO A 198 -19.14 -11.00 -9.18
CA PRO A 198 -19.00 -9.95 -8.18
C PRO A 198 -20.36 -9.47 -7.67
N ASN A 199 -20.43 -9.10 -6.39
CA ASN A 199 -21.63 -8.53 -5.79
C ASN A 199 -21.50 -7.00 -5.61
N ALA A 200 -22.40 -6.37 -4.84
CA ALA A 200 -22.37 -4.94 -4.61
C ALA A 200 -21.10 -4.47 -3.88
N TYR A 201 -20.55 -5.29 -2.97
CA TYR A 201 -19.33 -4.99 -2.25
C TYR A 201 -18.11 -4.93 -3.15
N TYR A 202 -18.05 -5.75 -4.22
CA TYR A 202 -16.98 -5.63 -5.22
C TYR A 202 -16.92 -4.22 -5.83
N ASN A 203 -18.06 -3.67 -6.25
CA ASN A 203 -18.10 -2.34 -6.86
C ASN A 203 -17.74 -1.25 -5.84
N GLN A 204 -18.19 -1.40 -4.59
CA GLN A 204 -17.85 -0.45 -3.52
C GLN A 204 -16.35 -0.45 -3.21
N ILE A 205 -15.74 -1.63 -3.07
CA ILE A 205 -14.30 -1.78 -2.86
C ILE A 205 -13.54 -1.20 -4.06
N LEU A 206 -14.00 -1.47 -5.28
CA LEU A 206 -13.39 -0.94 -6.51
C LEU A 206 -13.41 0.59 -6.55
N GLU A 207 -14.56 1.21 -6.27
CA GLU A 207 -14.70 2.67 -6.27
C GLU A 207 -13.84 3.32 -5.18
N ARG A 208 -13.87 2.78 -3.96
CA ARG A 208 -13.05 3.30 -2.85
C ARG A 208 -11.56 3.17 -3.13
N SER A 209 -11.13 2.02 -3.62
CA SER A 209 -9.72 1.79 -3.98
C SER A 209 -9.28 2.70 -5.12
N PHE A 210 -10.13 2.87 -6.14
CA PHE A 210 -9.86 3.80 -7.24
C PHE A 210 -9.67 5.23 -6.73
N ASN A 211 -10.58 5.73 -5.90
CA ASN A 211 -10.52 7.09 -5.35
C ASN A 211 -9.29 7.27 -4.46
N PHE A 212 -9.03 6.30 -3.58
CA PHE A 212 -7.85 6.32 -2.72
C PHE A 212 -6.56 6.40 -3.53
N LEU A 213 -6.37 5.51 -4.51
CA LEU A 213 -5.18 5.53 -5.37
C LEU A 213 -5.11 6.79 -6.23
N TYR A 214 -6.26 7.34 -6.64
CA TYR A 214 -6.31 8.55 -7.47
C TYR A 214 -5.78 9.75 -6.70
N ASN A 215 -6.11 9.85 -5.42
CA ASN A 215 -5.56 10.87 -4.53
C ASN A 215 -4.03 10.74 -4.36
N GLN A 216 -3.45 9.56 -4.57
CA GLN A 216 -1.99 9.36 -4.53
C GLN A 216 -1.29 9.75 -5.86
N LEU A 217 -2.03 9.80 -6.97
CA LEU A 217 -1.54 10.37 -8.22
C LEU A 217 -1.43 11.89 -8.09
N ASP A 218 -2.46 12.49 -7.50
CA ASP A 218 -2.60 13.92 -7.27
C ASP A 218 -1.98 14.35 -5.94
N ALA A 219 -0.77 13.85 -5.61
CA ALA A 219 0.12 14.57 -4.69
C ALA A 219 0.65 15.89 -5.33
N VAL A 220 -0.26 16.60 -6.01
CA VAL A 220 -0.28 18.04 -6.16
C VAL A 220 -0.35 18.56 -4.73
N GLN A 221 0.80 18.87 -4.15
CA GLN A 221 0.80 19.51 -2.85
C GLN A 221 0.18 20.90 -3.07
N ALA A 222 -1.04 21.12 -2.59
CA ALA A 222 -1.64 22.45 -2.67
C ALA A 222 -0.70 23.44 -1.97
N GLY A 223 -0.17 24.39 -2.74
CA GLY A 223 0.91 25.27 -2.33
C GLY A 223 2.29 24.97 -2.90
N ASP A 224 2.50 23.88 -3.63
CA ASP A 224 3.70 23.60 -4.46
C ASP A 224 3.47 24.19 -5.85
N VAL A 225 3.56 25.51 -5.92
CA VAL A 225 3.19 26.29 -7.11
C VAL A 225 4.19 26.05 -8.24
N ASN A 226 5.45 25.78 -7.91
CA ASN A 226 6.51 25.56 -8.90
C ASN A 226 6.69 24.07 -9.29
N GLN A 227 5.96 23.17 -8.62
CA GLN A 227 5.92 21.73 -8.86
C GLN A 227 7.28 21.05 -8.65
N ASP A 228 8.07 21.52 -7.70
CA ASP A 228 9.36 20.94 -7.33
C ASP A 228 9.26 19.92 -6.18
N SER A 229 8.05 19.63 -5.71
CA SER A 229 7.73 18.73 -4.59
C SER A 229 8.17 19.23 -3.21
N GLU A 230 8.57 20.51 -3.08
CA GLU A 230 8.89 21.16 -1.80
C GLU A 230 8.11 22.47 -1.62
N ILE A 231 7.10 22.51 -0.74
CA ILE A 231 6.46 23.78 -0.37
C ILE A 231 7.41 24.66 0.44
N ASN A 232 7.89 25.73 -0.17
CA ASN A 232 8.84 26.67 0.41
C ASN A 232 8.57 28.13 -0.02
N VAL A 233 9.55 29.01 0.22
CA VAL A 233 9.41 30.45 -0.08
C VAL A 233 9.30 30.71 -1.59
N LEU A 234 9.81 29.84 -2.44
CA LEU A 234 9.71 29.97 -3.89
C LEU A 234 8.27 29.87 -4.37
N ASP A 235 7.47 28.98 -3.78
CA ASP A 235 6.04 28.85 -4.10
C ASP A 235 5.24 30.08 -3.71
N ILE A 236 5.58 30.69 -2.58
CA ILE A 236 5.01 31.97 -2.17
C ILE A 236 5.30 33.05 -3.21
N VAL A 237 6.55 33.13 -3.67
CA VAL A 237 6.96 34.12 -4.69
C VAL A 237 6.20 33.90 -6.00
N GLU A 238 6.06 32.65 -6.42
CA GLU A 238 5.37 32.30 -7.65
C GLU A 238 3.85 32.54 -7.55
N GLY A 239 3.23 32.15 -6.43
CA GLY A 239 1.84 32.47 -6.12
C GLY A 239 1.56 33.97 -6.14
N VAL A 240 2.45 34.80 -5.57
CA VAL A 240 2.34 36.26 -5.65
C VAL A 240 2.43 36.75 -7.10
N ASN A 241 3.30 36.17 -7.92
CA ASN A 241 3.38 36.53 -9.34
C ASN A 241 2.09 36.21 -10.09
N LEU A 242 1.44 35.07 -9.80
CA LEU A 242 0.15 34.68 -10.37
C LEU A 242 -0.95 35.69 -10.01
N ILE A 243 -1.01 36.15 -8.75
CA ILE A 243 -1.94 37.20 -8.31
C ILE A 243 -1.69 38.49 -9.11
N LEU A 244 -0.42 38.91 -9.23
CA LEU A 244 -0.04 40.15 -9.92
C LEU A 244 -0.33 40.08 -11.43
N SER A 245 -0.22 38.91 -12.05
CA SER A 245 -0.54 38.69 -13.47
C SER A 245 -2.00 38.34 -13.71
N SER A 246 -2.83 38.22 -12.65
CA SER A 246 -4.21 37.70 -12.73
C SER A 246 -4.29 36.38 -13.47
N SER A 247 -3.30 35.52 -13.27
CA SER A 247 -3.21 34.18 -13.84
C SER A 247 -3.69 33.17 -12.81
N TYR A 248 -4.30 32.09 -13.29
CA TYR A 248 -4.79 31.01 -12.45
C TYR A 248 -3.85 29.82 -12.55
N ASP A 249 -3.56 29.23 -11.38
CA ASP A 249 -2.89 27.95 -11.25
C ASP A 249 -3.59 27.17 -10.13
N SER A 250 -3.90 25.90 -10.38
CA SER A 250 -4.61 25.05 -9.42
C SER A 250 -3.76 24.69 -8.19
N PHE A 251 -2.42 24.71 -8.30
CA PHE A 251 -1.53 24.50 -7.15
C PHE A 251 -1.48 25.73 -6.24
N ALA A 252 -1.77 26.91 -6.79
CA ALA A 252 -1.83 28.16 -6.03
C ALA A 252 -3.23 28.47 -5.45
N ASP A 253 -4.27 27.73 -5.82
CA ASP A 253 -5.65 27.82 -5.29
C ASP A 253 -5.81 26.85 -4.11
N VAL A 254 -5.13 27.16 -3.00
CA VAL A 254 -4.95 26.26 -1.85
C VAL A 254 -6.26 26.03 -1.09
N ASN A 255 -7.16 27.00 -1.09
CA ASN A 255 -8.47 26.86 -0.46
C ASN A 255 -9.56 26.29 -1.39
N SER A 256 -9.25 26.11 -2.68
CA SER A 256 -10.14 25.57 -3.72
C SER A 256 -11.42 26.38 -3.93
N ASP A 257 -11.38 27.71 -3.76
CA ASP A 257 -12.51 28.60 -4.00
C ASP A 257 -12.62 29.08 -5.47
N GLY A 258 -11.65 28.68 -6.30
CA GLY A 258 -11.58 29.02 -7.72
C GLY A 258 -10.94 30.37 -8.00
N LEU A 259 -10.33 31.01 -6.99
CA LEU A 259 -9.52 32.21 -7.10
C LEU A 259 -8.10 31.91 -6.59
N VAL A 260 -7.12 32.63 -7.12
CA VAL A 260 -5.77 32.68 -6.55
C VAL A 260 -5.62 34.08 -5.96
N ASP A 261 -5.66 34.19 -4.64
CA ASP A 261 -5.56 35.46 -3.93
C ASP A 261 -4.68 35.40 -2.66
N ILE A 262 -4.71 36.47 -1.87
CA ILE A 262 -3.85 36.58 -0.69
C ILE A 262 -4.17 35.53 0.38
N LEU A 263 -5.39 34.98 0.41
CA LEU A 263 -5.77 33.92 1.33
C LEU A 263 -4.99 32.63 1.03
N ASP A 264 -4.78 32.31 -0.24
CA ASP A 264 -3.98 31.15 -0.62
C ASP A 264 -2.52 31.32 -0.19
N ILE A 265 -1.94 32.51 -0.39
CA ILE A 265 -0.59 32.81 0.07
C ILE A 265 -0.43 32.65 1.58
N ILE A 266 -1.45 33.04 2.36
CA ILE A 266 -1.43 32.84 3.82
C ILE A 266 -1.43 31.34 4.14
N LEU A 267 -2.17 30.51 3.41
CA LEU A 267 -2.17 29.06 3.61
C LEU A 267 -0.81 28.44 3.24
N ILE A 268 -0.19 28.87 2.14
CA ILE A 268 1.17 28.44 1.77
C ILE A 268 2.18 28.85 2.86
N VAL A 269 2.10 30.08 3.37
CA VAL A 269 2.96 30.54 4.47
C VAL A 269 2.79 29.67 5.71
N ASN A 270 1.56 29.33 6.10
CA ASN A 270 1.28 28.48 7.25
C ASN A 270 1.91 27.08 7.08
N ILE A 271 1.84 26.51 5.88
CA ILE A 271 2.51 25.25 5.55
C ILE A 271 4.03 25.39 5.73
N VAL A 272 4.63 26.46 5.21
CA VAL A 272 6.09 26.70 5.30
C VAL A 272 6.57 26.89 6.75
N ILE A 273 5.77 27.52 7.61
CA ILE A 273 6.14 27.77 9.03
C ILE A 273 5.67 26.67 9.98
N GLY A 274 4.88 25.70 9.51
CA GLY A 274 4.35 24.59 10.29
C GLY A 274 3.24 24.98 11.28
N GLU A 275 2.37 25.93 10.90
CA GLU A 275 1.20 26.39 11.69
C GLU A 275 -0.14 25.87 11.16
#